data_AF-A0A920P883-F1
#
_entry.id   AF-A0A920P883-F1
#
_cell.length_a   1.000
_cell.length_b   1.000
_cell.length_c   1.000
_cell.angle_alpha   90.00
_cell.angle_beta   90.00
_cell.angle_gamma   90.00
#
_symmetry.space_group_name_H-M   'P 1'
#
loop_
_entity.id
_entity.type
_entity.pdbx_description
1 polymer ?
#
loop_
_entity_poly.entity_id
_entity_poly.type
_entity_poly.pdbx_seq_one_letter_code
_entity_poly.pdbx_strand_id
1 'polypeptide(L)' 'MDIIGNRLKDKVFIVTGSGASGDDEFVGIGQAIAVLMAAQGASVLIVDMDEANAVKTVSQIHEFEGMGFHIHRGCYR' A
#
# COMPACT_ATOMS: atom_id res chain seq x y z
N MET A 1 -15.55 2.02 10.49
CA MET A 1 -16.00 2.33 9.11
C MET A 1 -15.77 1.06 8.31
N ASP A 2 -16.79 0.49 7.68
CA ASP A 2 -16.56 -0.59 6.73
C ASP A 2 -16.04 0.04 5.43
N ILE A 3 -14.76 -0.19 5.13
CA ILE A 3 -14.08 0.33 3.93
C ILE A 3 -13.87 -0.76 2.88
N ILE A 4 -14.33 -1.99 3.15
CA ILE A 4 -14.16 -3.13 2.23
C ILE A 4 -15.25 -3.05 1.15
N GLY A 5 -14.87 -3.29 -0.10
CA GLY A 5 -15.78 -3.23 -1.23
C GLY A 5 -15.16 -3.76 -2.52
N ASN A 6 -15.85 -3.59 -3.64
CA ASN A 6 -15.43 -4.12 -4.95
C ASN A 6 -15.49 -3.08 -6.08
N ARG A 7 -15.60 -1.79 -5.75
CA ARG A 7 -15.72 -0.69 -6.74
C ARG A 7 -14.54 -0.68 -7.71
N LEU A 8 -13.36 -1.12 -7.27
CA LEU A 8 -12.11 -1.13 -8.03
C LEU A 8 -11.64 -2.54 -8.36
N LYS A 9 -12.55 -3.52 -8.34
CA LYS A 9 -12.24 -4.89 -8.75
C LYS A 9 -11.60 -4.90 -10.15
N ASP A 10 -10.58 -5.73 -10.31
CA ASP A 10 -9.81 -5.92 -11.54
C ASP A 10 -9.07 -4.66 -12.02
N LYS A 11 -8.88 -3.65 -11.15
CA LYS A 11 -8.03 -2.49 -11.41
C LYS A 11 -6.65 -2.68 -10.78
N VAL A 12 -5.65 -2.11 -11.42
CA VAL A 12 -4.27 -2.11 -10.97
C VAL A 12 -3.85 -0.68 -10.63
N PHE A 13 -3.28 -0.49 -9.45
CA PHE A 13 -2.72 0.77 -8.98
C PHE A 13 -1.22 0.61 -8.73
N ILE A 14 -0.44 1.64 -9.08
CA ILE A 14 0.96 1.76 -8.68
C ILE A 14 1.06 3.03 -7.85
N VAL A 15 1.48 2.90 -6.60
CA VAL A 15 1.55 4.04 -5.68
C VAL A 15 3.00 4.24 -5.24
N THR A 16 3.58 5.36 -5.64
CA THR A 16 4.96 5.75 -5.27
C THR A 16 4.98 6.54 -3.98
N GLY A 17 6.00 6.34 -3.14
CA GLY A 17 6.08 6.96 -1.81
C GLY A 17 4.95 6.47 -0.91
N SER A 18 4.63 5.18 -0.99
CA SER A 18 3.52 4.54 -0.28
C SER A 18 3.95 3.69 0.92
N GLY A 19 5.23 3.71 1.27
CA GLY A 19 5.72 3.09 2.50
C GLY A 19 5.20 3.80 3.75
N ALA A 20 4.98 3.04 4.80
CA ALA A 20 4.58 3.55 6.11
C ALA A 20 5.79 4.18 6.85
N SER A 21 6.13 5.41 6.48
CA SER A 21 7.19 6.20 7.13
C SER A 21 6.60 7.14 8.18
N GLY A 22 6.94 6.94 9.45
CA GLY A 22 6.47 7.74 10.59
C GLY A 22 6.26 6.89 11.85
N ASP A 23 5.94 7.54 12.98
CA ASP A 23 5.40 6.87 14.16
C ASP A 23 3.96 6.41 13.88
N ASP A 24 3.48 5.35 14.53
CA ASP A 24 2.18 4.69 14.28
C ASP A 24 0.94 5.61 14.41
N GLU A 25 1.12 6.86 14.84
CA GLU A 25 0.08 7.87 15.02
C GLU A 25 -0.39 8.53 13.71
N PHE A 26 0.46 8.60 12.67
CA PHE A 26 0.10 9.26 11.40
C PHE A 26 0.35 8.40 10.17
N VAL A 27 -0.72 8.12 9.43
CA VAL A 27 -0.68 7.39 8.15
C VAL A 27 -0.28 8.36 7.03
N GLY A 28 0.77 8.02 6.28
CA GLY A 28 1.18 8.79 5.11
C GLY A 28 0.13 8.75 4.00
N ILE A 29 0.07 9.79 3.16
CA ILE A 29 -0.94 9.88 2.09
C ILE A 29 -0.80 8.71 1.10
N GLY A 30 0.42 8.35 0.70
CA GLY A 30 0.65 7.23 -0.22
C GLY A 30 0.19 5.89 0.36
N GLN A 31 0.45 5.66 1.64
CA GLN A 31 -0.02 4.49 2.39
C GLN A 31 -1.55 4.46 2.45
N ALA A 32 -2.19 5.57 2.83
CA ALA A 32 -3.66 5.66 2.91
C ALA A 32 -4.33 5.38 1.56
N ILE A 33 -3.77 5.93 0.46
CA ILE A 33 -4.26 5.66 -0.89
C ILE A 33 -4.13 4.17 -1.20
N ALA A 34 -2.97 3.56 -0.95
CA ALA A 34 -2.75 2.15 -1.26
C ALA A 34 -3.73 1.23 -0.52
N VAL A 35 -3.93 1.46 0.77
CA VAL A 35 -4.87 0.69 1.61
C VAL A 35 -6.31 0.85 1.12
N LEU A 36 -6.77 2.09 0.86
CA LEU A 36 -8.14 2.33 0.42
C LEU A 36 -8.45 1.73 -0.96
N MET A 37 -7.49 1.74 -1.90
CA MET A 37 -7.68 1.13 -3.22
C MET A 37 -7.73 -0.39 -3.10
N ALA A 38 -6.85 -0.99 -2.29
CA ALA A 38 -6.80 -2.44 -2.08
C ALA A 38 -8.07 -2.95 -1.38
N ALA A 39 -8.55 -2.24 -0.36
CA ALA A 39 -9.80 -2.55 0.33
C ALA A 39 -11.03 -2.53 -0.60
N GLN A 40 -10.94 -1.83 -1.75
CA GLN A 40 -11.98 -1.79 -2.78
C GLN A 40 -11.78 -2.84 -3.90
N GLY A 41 -10.90 -3.83 -3.68
CA GLY A 41 -10.67 -4.97 -4.56
C GLY A 41 -9.64 -4.74 -5.66
N ALA A 42 -8.87 -3.65 -5.60
CA ALA A 42 -7.78 -3.42 -6.56
C ALA A 42 -6.54 -4.25 -6.21
N SER A 43 -5.74 -4.56 -7.25
CA SER A 43 -4.35 -4.98 -7.05
C SER A 43 -3.45 -3.75 -6.95
N VAL A 44 -2.61 -3.66 -5.93
CA VAL A 44 -1.79 -2.47 -5.67
C VAL A 44 -0.31 -2.82 -5.62
N LEU A 45 0.51 -2.09 -6.38
CA LEU A 45 1.97 -2.11 -6.32
C LEU A 45 2.48 -0.94 -5.47
N ILE A 46 3.13 -1.27 -4.37
CA ILE A 46 3.82 -0.38 -3.44
C ILE A 46 5.22 -0.10 -3.97
N VAL A 47 5.52 1.16 -4.20
CA VAL A 47 6.85 1.61 -4.63
C VAL A 47 7.36 2.58 -3.60
N ASP A 48 8.38 2.18 -2.85
CA ASP A 48 9.00 3.03 -1.84
C ASP A 48 10.53 2.94 -1.88
N MET A 49 11.17 3.97 -1.36
CA MET A 49 12.63 4.02 -1.21
C MET A 49 13.09 3.14 -0.05
N ASP A 50 12.27 2.95 0.98
CA ASP A 50 12.57 2.11 2.13
C ASP A 50 11.74 0.83 2.08
N GLU A 51 12.42 -0.31 1.95
CA GLU A 51 11.78 -1.63 1.88
C GLU A 51 10.99 -1.96 3.14
N ALA A 52 11.49 -1.61 4.33
CA ALA A 52 10.81 -1.90 5.59
C ALA A 52 9.49 -1.13 5.68
N ASN A 53 9.46 0.12 5.20
CA ASN A 53 8.23 0.91 5.12
C ASN A 53 7.26 0.35 4.09
N ALA A 54 7.75 -0.13 2.94
CA ALA A 54 6.92 -0.77 1.93
C ALA A 54 6.26 -2.05 2.46
N VAL A 55 7.02 -2.89 3.17
CA VAL A 55 6.53 -4.13 3.79
C VAL A 55 5.43 -3.84 4.81
N LYS A 56 5.59 -2.82 5.65
CA LYS A 56 4.53 -2.41 6.60
C LYS A 56 3.22 -2.07 5.89
N THR A 57 3.26 -1.34 4.78
CA THR A 57 2.06 -1.01 3.99
C THR A 57 1.42 -2.26 3.40
N VAL A 58 2.20 -3.23 2.90
CA VAL A 58 1.68 -4.50 2.39
C VAL A 58 0.98 -5.29 3.50
N SER A 59 1.56 -5.35 4.71
CA SER A 59 0.94 -6.01 5.86
C SER A 59 -0.43 -5.40 6.18
N GLN A 60 -0.55 -4.08 6.19
CA GLN A 60 -1.84 -3.41 6.41
C GLN A 60 -2.85 -3.70 5.28
N ILE A 61 -2.40 -3.78 4.03
CA ILE A 61 -3.29 -4.15 2.91
C ILE A 61 -3.90 -5.54 3.11
N HIS A 62 -3.12 -6.50 3.61
CA HIS A 62 -3.61 -7.86 3.87
C HIS A 62 -4.63 -7.92 5.01
N GLU A 63 -4.56 -7.01 5.99
CA GLU A 63 -5.59 -6.90 7.04
C GLU A 63 -6.98 -6.56 6.49
N PHE A 64 -7.05 -5.92 5.31
CA PHE A 64 -8.28 -5.56 4.61
C PHE A 64 -8.61 -6.48 3.43
N GLU A 65 -8.04 -7.69 3.39
CA GLU A 65 -8.22 -8.68 2.31
C GLU A 65 -7.77 -8.20 0.92
N GLY A 66 -6.99 -7.11 0.87
CA GLY A 66 -6.48 -6.55 -0.39
C GLY A 66 -5.24 -7.29 -0.90
N MET A 67 -4.89 -7.08 -2.17
CA MET A 67 -3.67 -7.65 -2.77
C MET A 67 -2.61 -6.57 -2.97
N GLY A 68 -1.48 -6.70 -2.26
CA GLY A 68 -0.34 -5.79 -2.31
C GLY A 68 0.95 -6.48 -2.74
N PHE A 69 1.67 -5.87 -3.69
CA PHE A 69 3.04 -6.25 -4.05
C PHE A 69 3.95 -5.06 -3.76
N HIS A 70 5.22 -5.27 -3.41
CA HIS A 70 6.15 -4.16 -3.28
C HIS A 70 7.40 -4.37 -4.13
N ILE A 71 7.96 -3.26 -4.62
CA ILE A 71 9.29 -3.21 -5.20
C ILE A 71 10.13 -2.19 -4.45
N HIS A 72 11.35 -2.58 -4.09
CA HIS A 72 12.35 -1.68 -3.54
C HIS A 72 13.48 -1.53 -4.59
N ARG A 73 13.94 -0.30 -4.79
CA ARG A 73 15.20 -0.08 -5.52
C ARG A 73 16.36 -0.39 -4.59
N GLY A 74 16.98 -1.56 -4.77
CA GLY A 74 18.31 -1.83 -4.22
C GLY A 74 19.26 -0.70 -4.65
N CYS A 75 19.87 -0.03 -3.68
CA CYS A 75 20.72 1.14 -3.88
C CYS A 75 21.78 0.88 -4.97
N TYR A 76 21.75 1.65 -6.05
CA TYR A 76 22.91 1.94 -6.87
C TYR A 76 23.69 3.05 -6.14
N ARG A 77 24.50 2.68 -5.15
CA ARG A 77 25.45 3.61 -4.53
C ARG A 77 26.65 2.86 -3.99
#